data_AF-A0A5S9MC53-F1
#
_entry.id   AF-A0A5S9MC53-F1
#
_cell.length_a   1.000
_cell.length_b   1.000
_cell.length_c   1.000
_cell.angle_alpha   90.00
_cell.angle_beta   90.00
_cell.angle_gamma   90.00
#
_symmetry.space_group_name_H-M   'P 1'
#
loop_
_entity.id
_entity.type
_entity.pdbx_description
1 polymer ?
#
loop_
_entity_poly.entity_id
_entity_poly.type
_entity_poly.pdbx_seq_one_letter_code
_entity_poly.pdbx_strand_id
1 'polypeptide(L)'
;MLDEWRESFGFISTVLNLGGGFGIRYTEEDEPLPATEYVEKIIQAVKENVARYEFDMPEIWIEPGRSLVGDAGTTLYTIGSSKHVPGIRDYVAIDGGMSDNIRPALYQKRNMKPQKPTK
;
A
#
# COMPACT_ATOMS: atom_id res chain seq x y z
N MET A 1 -15.81 19.89 -9.04
CA MET A 1 -15.78 18.83 -10.07
C MET A 1 -17.11 18.09 -10.26
N LEU A 2 -17.57 17.20 -9.36
CA LEU A 2 -18.87 16.50 -9.59
C LEU A 2 -20.07 17.46 -9.58
N ASP A 3 -20.04 18.45 -8.70
CA ASP A 3 -21.06 19.50 -8.64
C ASP A 3 -21.09 20.35 -9.93
N GLU A 4 -19.92 20.78 -10.40
CA GLU A 4 -19.77 21.48 -11.70
C GLU A 4 -20.31 20.65 -12.87
N TRP A 5 -20.12 19.32 -12.85
CA TRP A 5 -20.62 18.43 -13.91
C TRP A 5 -22.14 18.26 -13.84
N ARG A 6 -22.72 18.25 -12.63
CA ARG A 6 -24.16 18.31 -12.44
C ARG A 6 -24.74 19.61 -13.00
N GLU A 7 -24.13 20.75 -12.69
CA GLU A 7 -24.58 22.06 -13.18
C GLU A 7 -24.40 22.23 -14.69
N SER A 8 -23.25 21.83 -15.23
CA SER A 8 -22.91 22.07 -16.64
C SER A 8 -23.51 21.05 -17.60
N PHE A 9 -23.73 19.81 -17.15
CA PHE A 9 -24.10 18.69 -18.02
C PHE A 9 -25.31 17.89 -17.51
N GLY A 10 -25.87 18.20 -16.33
CA GLY A 10 -26.93 17.40 -15.71
C GLY A 10 -26.47 15.98 -15.32
N PHE A 11 -25.16 15.75 -15.25
CA PHE A 11 -24.60 14.43 -14.95
C PHE A 11 -24.61 14.16 -13.44
N ILE A 12 -25.22 13.05 -13.04
CA ILE A 12 -25.23 12.55 -11.66
C ILE A 12 -24.56 11.19 -11.66
N SER A 13 -23.45 11.06 -10.94
CA SER A 13 -22.75 9.78 -10.84
C SER A 13 -23.47 8.86 -9.86
N THR A 14 -23.81 7.65 -10.30
CA THR A 14 -24.36 6.60 -9.44
C THR A 14 -23.27 5.80 -8.71
N VAL A 15 -22.02 5.87 -9.19
CA VAL A 15 -20.86 5.17 -8.63
C VAL A 15 -19.74 6.17 -8.36
N LEU A 16 -19.09 6.02 -7.21
CA LEU A 16 -17.89 6.74 -6.83
C LEU A 16 -16.77 5.73 -6.54
N ASN A 17 -15.86 5.58 -7.49
CA ASN A 17 -14.67 4.75 -7.31
C ASN A 17 -13.55 5.60 -6.67
N LEU A 18 -13.10 5.18 -5.49
CA LEU A 18 -12.05 5.86 -4.72
C LEU A 18 -10.67 5.22 -4.91
N GLY A 19 -10.58 4.19 -5.75
CA GLY A 19 -9.35 3.48 -6.08
C GLY A 19 -8.80 2.65 -4.92
N GLY A 20 -7.49 2.41 -4.98
CA GLY A 20 -6.72 1.66 -3.98
C GLY A 20 -5.94 2.56 -3.02
N GLY A 21 -4.75 2.10 -2.60
CA GLY A 21 -3.85 2.87 -1.71
C GLY A 21 -3.90 2.45 -0.24
N PHE A 22 -4.65 1.40 0.07
CA PHE A 22 -4.65 0.75 1.37
C PHE A 22 -3.24 0.31 1.76
N GLY A 23 -2.72 0.84 2.88
CA GLY A 23 -1.41 0.51 3.40
C GLY A 23 -1.31 -0.96 3.82
N ILE A 24 -0.10 -1.53 3.71
CA ILE A 24 0.24 -2.82 4.33
C ILE A 24 1.43 -2.64 5.27
N ARG A 25 1.52 -3.53 6.25
CA ARG A 25 2.70 -3.68 7.11
C ARG A 25 3.86 -4.20 6.26
N TYR A 26 4.97 -3.47 6.19
CA TYR A 26 6.20 -3.90 5.52
C TYR A 26 7.31 -4.25 6.51
N THR A 27 7.22 -3.72 7.73
CA THR A 27 8.14 -3.95 8.84
C THR A 27 7.34 -4.15 10.12
N GLU A 28 7.92 -4.77 11.15
CA GLU A 28 7.27 -4.94 12.45
C GLU A 28 6.87 -3.61 13.13
N GLU A 29 7.50 -2.50 12.71
CA GLU A 29 7.24 -1.14 13.21
C GLU A 29 6.05 -0.47 12.52
N ASP A 30 5.55 -1.01 11.40
CA ASP A 30 4.39 -0.40 10.74
C ASP A 30 3.11 -0.78 11.49
N GLU A 31 2.26 0.17 11.81
CA GLU A 31 0.91 -0.07 12.35
C GLU A 31 -0.12 0.33 11.28
N PRO A 32 -0.41 -0.52 10.27
CA PRO A 32 -1.46 -0.20 9.32
C PRO A 32 -2.80 -0.13 10.05
N LEU A 33 -3.61 0.88 9.70
CA LEU A 33 -4.98 0.98 10.18
C LEU A 33 -5.74 -0.30 9.81
N PRO A 34 -6.59 -0.83 10.70
CA PRO A 34 -7.52 -1.90 10.35
C PRO A 34 -8.35 -1.48 9.13
N ALA A 35 -8.60 -2.42 8.21
CA ALA A 35 -9.37 -2.15 7.00
C ALA A 35 -10.75 -1.54 7.32
N THR A 36 -11.37 -1.95 8.43
CA THR A 36 -12.63 -1.42 8.94
C THR A 36 -12.56 0.08 9.23
N GLU A 37 -11.54 0.53 9.97
CA GLU A 37 -11.39 1.94 10.33
C GLU A 37 -11.17 2.82 9.09
N TYR A 38 -10.43 2.31 8.11
CA TYR A 38 -10.22 3.03 6.86
C TYR A 38 -11.51 3.16 6.04
N VAL A 39 -12.28 2.07 5.92
CA VAL A 39 -13.58 2.06 5.23
C VAL A 39 -14.58 2.98 5.93
N GLU A 40 -14.62 2.98 7.26
CA GLU A 40 -15.48 3.88 8.04
C GLU A 40 -15.17 5.35 7.77
N LYS A 41 -13.89 5.73 7.75
CA LYS A 41 -13.46 7.10 7.43
C LYS A 41 -13.85 7.51 6.01
N ILE A 42 -13.71 6.61 5.04
CA ILE A 42 -14.16 6.84 3.65
C ILE A 42 -15.67 7.10 3.61
N ILE A 43 -16.46 6.20 4.20
CA ILE A 43 -17.92 6.31 4.17
C ILE A 43 -18.36 7.61 4.84
N GLN A 44 -17.74 7.97 5.97
CA GLN A 44 -18.04 9.20 6.68
C GLN A 44 -17.74 10.43 5.83
N ALA A 45 -16.56 10.49 5.19
CA ALA A 45 -16.20 11.58 4.31
C ALA A 45 -17.15 11.70 3.11
N VAL A 46 -17.57 10.58 2.51
CA VAL A 46 -18.54 10.60 1.41
C VAL A 46 -19.89 11.12 1.90
N LYS A 47 -20.39 10.63 3.04
CA LYS A 47 -21.66 11.08 3.64
C LYS A 47 -21.68 12.59 3.90
N GLU A 48 -20.60 13.12 4.45
CA GLU A 48 -20.45 14.57 4.71
C GLU A 48 -20.49 15.38 3.41
N ASN A 49 -19.83 14.91 2.35
CA ASN A 49 -19.82 15.60 1.07
C ASN A 49 -21.17 15.51 0.35
N VAL A 50 -21.82 14.35 0.29
CA VAL A 50 -23.13 14.22 -0.37
C VAL A 50 -24.19 15.07 0.35
N ALA A 51 -24.15 15.15 1.68
CA ALA A 51 -25.03 16.04 2.43
C ALA A 51 -24.74 17.52 2.15
N ARG A 52 -23.45 17.90 2.09
CA ARG A 52 -23.03 19.28 1.83
C ARG A 52 -23.43 19.78 0.45
N TYR A 53 -23.35 18.92 -0.57
CA TYR A 53 -23.62 19.27 -1.96
C TYR A 53 -25.02 18.83 -2.43
N GLU A 54 -25.86 18.32 -1.52
CA GLU A 54 -27.21 17.84 -1.81
C GLU A 54 -27.22 16.81 -2.96
N PHE A 55 -26.33 15.82 -2.88
CA PHE A 55 -26.29 14.65 -3.75
C PHE A 55 -26.94 13.45 -3.06
N ASP A 56 -27.49 12.54 -3.86
CA ASP A 56 -27.82 11.21 -3.38
C ASP A 56 -26.55 10.41 -3.08
N MET A 57 -26.65 9.45 -2.16
CA MET A 57 -25.53 8.58 -1.81
C MET A 57 -25.19 7.67 -3.02
N PRO A 58 -23.99 7.76 -3.61
CA PRO A 58 -23.59 6.86 -4.68
C PRO A 58 -23.16 5.50 -4.11
N GLU A 59 -23.10 4.50 -4.98
CA GLU A 59 -22.37 3.27 -4.68
C GLU A 59 -20.87 3.57 -4.57
N ILE A 60 -20.23 3.12 -3.49
CA ILE A 60 -18.79 3.33 -3.28
C ILE A 60 -18.03 2.09 -3.75
N TRP A 61 -17.11 2.30 -4.70
CA TRP A 61 -16.20 1.25 -5.16
C TRP A 61 -14.78 1.52 -4.65
N ILE A 62 -14.08 0.44 -4.29
CA ILE A 62 -12.69 0.45 -3.86
C ILE A 62 -11.89 -0.63 -4.59
N GLU A 63 -10.59 -0.39 -4.76
CA GLU A 63 -9.70 -1.27 -5.53
C GLU A 63 -8.49 -1.73 -4.67
N PRO A 64 -8.72 -2.56 -3.63
CA PRO A 64 -7.64 -3.05 -2.78
C PRO A 64 -6.74 -4.02 -3.55
N GLY A 65 -5.59 -3.55 -4.02
CA GLY A 65 -4.56 -4.40 -4.58
C GLY A 65 -3.65 -4.95 -3.49
N ARG A 66 -2.68 -4.14 -3.08
CA ARG A 66 -1.61 -4.56 -2.20
C ARG A 66 -2.08 -5.00 -0.80
N SER A 67 -3.11 -4.35 -0.26
CA SER A 67 -3.69 -4.73 1.04
C SER A 67 -4.30 -6.11 1.08
N LEU A 68 -4.71 -6.63 -0.08
CA LEU A 68 -5.32 -7.95 -0.16
C LEU A 68 -4.26 -9.05 -0.32
N VAL A 69 -3.26 -8.83 -1.18
CA VAL A 69 -2.30 -9.88 -1.59
C VAL A 69 -0.91 -9.73 -0.99
N GLY A 70 -0.63 -8.61 -0.30
CA GLY A 70 0.72 -8.26 0.17
C GLY A 70 1.32 -9.27 1.14
N ASP A 71 0.50 -9.81 2.04
CA ASP A 71 0.91 -10.75 3.09
C ASP A 71 0.57 -12.21 2.73
N ALA A 72 0.05 -12.46 1.53
CA ALA A 72 -0.36 -13.79 1.10
C ALA A 72 0.83 -14.70 0.71
N GLY A 73 2.05 -14.16 0.65
CA GLY A 73 3.22 -14.92 0.23
C GLY A 73 4.54 -14.34 0.73
N THR A 74 5.48 -15.25 0.98
CA THR A 74 6.86 -14.95 1.37
C THR A 74 7.82 -15.56 0.37
N THR A 75 8.86 -14.81 -0.01
CA THR A 75 9.95 -15.33 -0.84
C THR A 75 11.07 -15.82 0.07
N LEU A 76 11.43 -17.10 -0.06
CA LEU A 76 12.57 -17.70 0.62
C LEU A 76 13.78 -17.74 -0.32
N TYR A 77 14.96 -17.46 0.22
CA TYR A 77 16.22 -17.48 -0.51
C TYR A 77 17.26 -18.32 0.23
N THR A 78 18.23 -18.85 -0.50
CA THR A 78 19.40 -19.55 0.04
C THR A 78 20.60 -18.60 0.10
N ILE A 79 21.34 -18.64 1.21
CA ILE A 79 22.59 -17.87 1.33
C ILE A 79 23.68 -18.53 0.48
N GLY A 80 24.32 -17.73 -0.38
CA GLY A 80 25.47 -18.15 -1.18
C GLY A 80 26.80 -17.78 -0.52
N SER A 81 27.22 -16.53 -0.67
CA SER A 81 28.50 -16.02 -0.14
C SER A 81 28.28 -14.93 0.90
N SER A 82 29.21 -14.80 1.85
CA SER A 82 29.23 -13.72 2.83
C SER A 82 30.62 -13.07 2.88
N LYS A 83 30.65 -11.75 3.05
CA LYS A 83 31.88 -10.96 3.13
C LYS A 83 31.75 -9.91 4.21
N HIS A 84 32.59 -10.02 5.24
CA HIS A 84 32.77 -8.98 6.24
C HIS A 84 33.76 -7.94 5.72
N VAL A 85 33.39 -6.65 5.73
CA VAL A 85 34.29 -5.55 5.40
C VAL A 85 34.42 -4.64 6.63
N PRO A 86 35.53 -4.73 7.39
CA PRO A 86 35.73 -3.96 8.61
C PRO A 86 35.55 -2.46 8.38
N GLY A 87 34.79 -1.81 9.26
CA GLY A 87 34.51 -0.36 9.18
C GLY A 87 33.56 0.06 8.05
N ILE A 88 33.05 -0.85 7.22
CA ILE A 88 32.14 -0.54 6.11
C ILE A 88 30.77 -1.21 6.31
N ARG A 89 30.67 -2.53 6.11
CA ARG A 89 29.48 -3.36 6.36
C ARG A 89 29.73 -4.84 6.06
N ASP A 90 28.83 -5.67 6.55
CA ASP A 90 28.66 -7.05 6.10
C ASP A 90 27.85 -7.13 4.80
N TYR A 91 28.27 -8.02 3.91
CA TYR A 91 27.55 -8.37 2.69
C TYR A 91 27.18 -9.84 2.72
N VAL A 92 25.94 -10.14 2.35
CA VAL A 92 25.44 -11.50 2.14
C VAL A 92 24.80 -11.55 0.76
N ALA A 93 25.25 -12.49 -0.06
CA ALA A 93 24.66 -12.79 -1.35
C ALA A 93 23.63 -13.92 -1.20
N ILE A 94 22.53 -13.78 -1.93
CA ILE A 94 21.44 -14.76 -2.01
C ILE A 94 21.28 -15.22 -3.46
N ASP A 95 20.58 -16.34 -3.66
CA ASP A 95 20.27 -16.95 -4.96
C ASP A 95 19.12 -16.26 -5.74
N GLY A 96 18.69 -15.08 -5.29
CA GLY A 96 17.75 -14.20 -5.99
C GLY A 96 18.23 -12.74 -6.04
N GLY A 97 17.34 -11.82 -6.39
CA GLY A 97 17.65 -10.40 -6.46
C GLY A 97 16.66 -9.60 -7.30
N MET A 98 17.17 -8.71 -8.14
CA MET A 98 16.34 -7.78 -8.92
C MET A 98 15.43 -8.45 -9.94
N SER A 99 15.79 -9.65 -10.41
CA SER A 99 14.99 -10.43 -11.36
C SER A 99 13.66 -10.89 -10.80
N ASP A 100 13.63 -11.28 -9.52
CA ASP A 100 12.44 -11.78 -8.82
C ASP A 100 11.81 -10.72 -7.90
N ASN A 101 12.59 -9.74 -7.41
CA ASN A 101 12.08 -8.62 -6.63
C ASN A 101 12.79 -7.31 -6.99
N ILE A 102 12.31 -6.69 -8.07
CA ILE A 102 12.84 -5.41 -8.59
C ILE A 102 12.53 -4.20 -7.68
N ARG A 103 11.60 -4.35 -6.72
CA ARG A 103 11.02 -3.24 -5.96
C ARG A 103 12.05 -2.43 -5.16
N PRO A 104 13.03 -3.03 -4.45
CA PRO A 104 14.02 -2.25 -3.70
C PRO A 104 14.86 -1.35 -4.61
N ALA A 105 15.20 -1.81 -5.81
CA ALA A 105 16.01 -1.04 -6.76
C ALA A 105 15.24 0.14 -7.36
N LEU A 106 13.96 -0.06 -7.71
CA LEU A 106 13.13 0.98 -8.33
C LEU A 106 12.59 2.02 -7.34
N TYR A 107 12.14 1.57 -6.17
CA TYR A 107 11.45 2.44 -5.22
C TYR A 107 12.33 2.86 -4.04
N GLN A 108 13.62 2.51 -4.05
CA GLN A 108 14.55 2.71 -2.93
C GLN A 108 13.99 2.20 -1.59
N LYS A 109 13.14 1.17 -1.63
CA LYS A 109 12.55 0.59 -0.41
C LYS A 109 13.62 -0.18 0.35
N ARG A 110 14.08 0.40 1.46
CA ARG A 110 15.03 -0.19 2.39
C ARG A 110 14.31 -1.15 3.33
N ASN A 111 13.88 -2.30 2.79
CA ASN A 111 13.16 -3.33 3.56
C ASN A 111 14.08 -4.42 4.13
N MET A 112 15.38 -4.40 3.83
CA MET A 112 16.35 -5.26 4.50
C MET A 112 17.04 -4.46 5.60
N LYS A 113 16.52 -4.54 6.83
CA LYS A 113 17.35 -4.27 8.00
C LYS A 113 18.37 -5.41 8.08
N PRO A 114 19.68 -5.15 8.25
CA PRO A 114 20.62 -6.22 8.54
C PRO A 114 20.15 -6.92 9.82
N GLN A 115 19.94 -8.24 9.76
CA GLN A 115 19.72 -9.03 10.96
C GLN A 115 20.93 -8.82 11.87
N LYS A 116 20.68 -8.37 13.11
CA LYS A 116 21.76 -8.30 14.11
C LYS A 116 22.31 -9.72 14.28
N PRO A 117 23.64 -9.91 14.26
CA PRO A 117 24.21 -11.22 14.55
C PRO A 117 23.75 -11.64 15.95
N THR A 118 23.05 -12.76 16.02
CA THR A 118 22.72 -13.43 17.28
C THR A 118 24.03 -13.77 17.97
N LYS A 119 24.25 -13.22 19.16
CA LYS A 119 25.21 -13.75 20.13
C LYS A 119 24.52 -14.77 21.00
#